data_AF-A0A962VWQ8-F1
#
_entry.id   AF-A0A962VWQ8-F1
#
_cell.length_a   1.000
_cell.length_b   1.000
_cell.length_c   1.000
_cell.angle_alpha   90.00
_cell.angle_beta   90.00
_cell.angle_gamma   90.00
#
_symmetry.space_group_name_H-M   'P 1'
#
loop_
_entity.id
_entity.type
_entity.pdbx_description
1 polymer ?
#
loop_
_entity_poly.entity_id
_entity_poly.type
_entity_poly.pdbx_seq_one_letter_code
_entity_poly.pdbx_strand_id
1 'polypeptide(L)'
;LSAQYDYIIMDSAPIGLVSDSLLLAAHAHATLFVVRQGVSKKNSLPLIDDLVREQKLPSPAIVFNGVHAKRGYGYGYGYGYGYGYGYGYGYYEEDAK
;
A
#
# COMPACT_ATOMS: atom_id res chain seq x y z
N LEU A 1 19.24 2.95 -25.42
CA LEU A 1 19.17 2.47 -24.02
C LEU A 1 19.01 0.95 -23.96
N SER A 2 18.01 0.36 -24.63
CA SER A 2 17.69 -1.07 -24.51
C SER A 2 18.80 -2.05 -24.90
N ALA A 3 19.78 -1.64 -25.72
CA ALA A 3 20.94 -2.48 -26.07
C ALA A 3 22.06 -2.47 -25.00
N GLN A 4 21.95 -1.66 -23.95
CA GLN A 4 23.00 -1.45 -22.94
C GLN A 4 22.57 -1.85 -21.52
N TYR A 5 21.27 -2.06 -21.29
CA TYR A 5 20.70 -2.34 -19.97
C TYR A 5 19.71 -3.49 -20.07
N ASP A 6 19.76 -4.42 -19.10
CA ASP A 6 18.80 -5.52 -18.99
C ASP A 6 17.40 -5.04 -18.60
N TYR A 7 17.36 -3.99 -17.76
CA TYR A 7 16.11 -3.40 -17.26
C TYR A 7 16.20 -1.88 -17.28
N ILE A 8 15.10 -1.25 -17.68
CA ILE A 8 14.94 0.20 -17.68
C ILE A 8 13.70 0.52 -16.85
N ILE A 9 13.87 1.31 -15.79
CA ILE A 9 12.77 1.79 -14.95
C ILE A 9 12.55 3.26 -15.30
N MET A 10 11.31 3.59 -15.67
CA MET A 10 10.88 4.95 -15.98
C MET A 10 9.97 5.44 -14.84
N ASP A 11 10.45 6.39 -14.04
CA ASP A 11 9.64 7.02 -13.00
C ASP A 11 8.92 8.25 -13.57
N SER A 12 7.68 8.48 -13.13
CA SER A 12 6.81 9.53 -13.67
C SER A 12 5.91 10.13 -12.60
N ALA A 13 5.32 11.29 -12.90
CA ALA A 13 4.36 11.95 -12.01
C ALA A 13 3.12 11.07 -11.73
N PRO A 14 2.34 11.36 -10.67
CA PRO A 14 1.11 10.63 -10.37
C PRO A 14 0.10 10.67 -11.53
N ILE A 15 -0.47 9.51 -11.86
CA ILE A 15 -1.46 9.41 -12.94
C ILE A 15 -2.71 10.23 -12.59
N GLY A 16 -3.18 11.05 -13.55
CA GLY A 16 -4.33 11.95 -13.39
C GLY A 16 -3.97 13.42 -13.15
N LEU A 17 -2.73 13.75 -12.78
CA LEU A 17 -2.26 15.14 -12.76
C LEU A 17 -1.55 15.52 -14.07
N VAL A 18 -0.82 14.59 -14.66
CA VAL A 18 0.01 14.81 -15.87
C VAL A 18 -0.12 13.62 -16.81
N SER A 19 -0.05 13.87 -18.13
CA SER A 19 -0.19 12.85 -19.17
C SER A 19 1.08 12.04 -19.45
N ASP A 20 2.23 12.46 -18.92
CA ASP A 20 3.55 11.90 -19.27
C ASP A 20 3.66 10.40 -18.97
N SER A 21 3.02 9.93 -17.90
CA SER A 21 2.99 8.50 -17.54
C SER A 21 2.38 7.62 -18.64
N LEU A 22 1.37 8.12 -19.38
CA LEU A 22 0.75 7.37 -20.47
C LEU A 22 1.65 7.30 -21.71
N LEU A 23 2.37 8.38 -22.01
CA LEU A 23 3.33 8.40 -23.11
C LEU A 23 4.49 7.44 -22.85
N LEU A 24 5.00 7.38 -21.62
CA LEU A 24 6.03 6.43 -21.22
C LEU A 24 5.51 4.99 -21.22
N ALA A 25 4.27 4.76 -20.78
CA ALA A 25 3.66 3.44 -20.77
C ALA A 25 3.61 2.80 -22.17
N ALA A 26 3.42 3.58 -23.24
CA ALA A 26 3.44 3.08 -24.61
C ALA A 26 4.78 2.45 -25.03
N HIS A 27 5.87 2.73 -24.31
CA HIS A 27 7.20 2.16 -24.53
C HIS A 27 7.60 1.10 -23.50
N ALA A 28 6.70 0.76 -22.56
CA ALA A 28 6.97 -0.18 -21.48
C ALA A 28 6.38 -1.57 -21.77
N HIS A 29 7.01 -2.61 -21.24
CA HIS A 29 6.44 -3.97 -21.25
C HIS A 29 5.44 -4.20 -20.11
N ALA A 30 5.61 -3.47 -19.00
CA ALA A 30 4.76 -3.54 -17.83
C ALA A 30 4.64 -2.17 -17.17
N THR A 31 3.48 -1.91 -16.57
CA THR A 31 3.20 -0.66 -15.85
C THR A 31 2.84 -0.94 -14.40
N LEU A 32 3.54 -0.31 -13.46
CA LEU A 32 3.34 -0.51 -12.03
C LEU A 32 2.72 0.73 -11.37
N PHE A 33 1.55 0.58 -10.77
CA PHE A 33 0.88 1.62 -10.00
C PHE A 33 1.20 1.52 -8.52
N VAL A 34 1.89 2.51 -7.98
CA VAL A 34 2.20 2.55 -6.55
C VAL A 34 1.03 3.15 -5.77
N VAL A 35 0.39 2.34 -4.93
CA VAL A 35 -0.68 2.77 -4.02
C VAL A 35 -0.13 2.75 -2.60
N ARG A 36 0.02 3.92 -1.98
CA ARG A 36 0.60 4.05 -0.64
C ARG A 36 -0.48 4.02 0.45
N GLN A 37 -0.31 3.15 1.45
CA GLN A 37 -1.23 3.08 2.59
C GLN A 37 -1.37 4.44 3.27
N GLY A 38 -2.61 4.87 3.52
CA GLY A 38 -2.92 6.11 4.24
C GLY A 38 -2.62 7.40 3.47
N VAL A 39 -2.10 7.32 2.24
CA VAL A 39 -1.73 8.50 1.43
C VAL A 39 -2.48 8.52 0.10
N SER A 40 -2.44 7.43 -0.67
CA SER A 40 -3.14 7.36 -1.95
C SER A 40 -4.66 7.37 -1.74
N LYS A 41 -5.35 8.28 -2.43
CA LYS A 41 -6.81 8.40 -2.34
C LYS A 41 -7.46 7.21 -3.06
N LYS A 42 -8.34 6.47 -2.38
CA LYS A 42 -9.07 5.33 -2.99
C LYS A 42 -9.82 5.73 -4.27
N ASN A 43 -10.29 6.97 -4.32
CA ASN A 43 -11.04 7.51 -5.46
C ASN A 43 -10.20 7.70 -6.72
N SER A 44 -8.87 7.48 -6.68
CA SER A 44 -8.02 7.46 -7.87
C SER A 44 -7.98 6.08 -8.55
N LEU A 45 -8.44 5.02 -7.88
CA LEU A 45 -8.45 3.67 -8.43
C LEU A 45 -9.37 3.49 -9.65
N PRO A 46 -10.58 4.12 -9.71
CA PRO A 46 -11.43 4.05 -10.90
C PRO A 46 -10.74 4.55 -12.17
N LEU A 47 -9.93 5.61 -12.08
CA LEU A 47 -9.15 6.10 -13.21
C LEU A 47 -8.18 5.02 -13.74
N ILE A 48 -7.53 4.28 -12.83
CA ILE A 48 -6.63 3.18 -13.23
C ILE A 48 -7.44 2.08 -13.90
N ASP A 49 -8.61 1.71 -13.35
CA ASP A 49 -9.48 0.68 -13.93
C ASP A 49 -9.95 1.05 -15.36
N ASP A 50 -10.34 2.31 -15.57
CA ASP A 50 -10.74 2.79 -16.90
C ASP A 50 -9.58 2.74 -17.89
N LEU A 51 -8.36 3.14 -17.49
CA LEU A 51 -7.17 3.04 -18.35
C LEU A 51 -6.81 1.60 -18.71
N VAL A 52 -7.02 0.65 -17.78
CA VAL A 52 -6.84 -0.78 -18.04
C VAL A 52 -7.90 -1.28 -19.02
N ARG A 53 -9.17 -0.90 -18.83
CA ARG A 53 -10.28 -1.28 -19.72
C ARG A 53 -10.10 -0.73 -21.14
N GLU A 54 -9.57 0.48 -21.25
CA GLU A 54 -9.21 1.13 -22.52
C GLU A 54 -7.91 0.57 -23.14
N GLN A 55 -7.27 -0.42 -22.52
CA GLN A 55 -6.02 -1.04 -22.97
C GLN A 55 -4.87 -0.04 -23.16
N LYS A 56 -4.86 1.06 -22.39
CA LYS A 56 -3.84 2.11 -22.47
C LYS A 56 -2.57 1.78 -21.68
N LEU A 57 -2.58 0.66 -20.95
CA LEU A 57 -1.53 0.29 -20.01
C LEU A 57 -1.08 -1.15 -20.28
N PRO A 58 0.17 -1.37 -20.72
CA PRO A 58 0.69 -2.72 -20.90
C PRO A 58 0.95 -3.38 -19.55
N SER A 59 0.51 -4.64 -19.42
CA SER A 59 0.66 -5.50 -18.24
C SER A 59 0.56 -4.75 -16.90
N PRO A 60 -0.61 -4.16 -16.59
CA PRO A 60 -0.78 -3.30 -15.43
C PRO A 60 -0.75 -4.12 -14.13
N ALA A 61 -0.05 -3.63 -13.11
CA ALA A 61 -0.08 -4.20 -11.77
C ALA A 61 -0.07 -3.09 -10.70
N ILE A 62 -0.57 -3.40 -9.51
CA ILE A 62 -0.56 -2.50 -8.35
C ILE A 62 0.49 -2.95 -7.35
N VAL A 63 1.33 -2.01 -6.91
CA VAL A 63 2.24 -2.17 -5.80
C VAL A 63 1.66 -1.44 -4.59
N PHE A 64 1.19 -2.20 -3.60
CA PHE A 64 0.73 -1.61 -2.34
C PHE A 64 1.94 -1.33 -1.43
N ASN A 65 2.23 -0.05 -1.21
CA ASN A 65 3.46 0.43 -0.60
C ASN A 65 3.23 1.10 0.77
N GLY A 66 4.27 1.16 1.59
CA GLY A 66 4.27 1.85 2.88
C GLY A 66 3.36 1.17 3.91
N VAL A 67 3.26 -0.16 3.84
CA VAL A 67 2.36 -0.93 4.70
C VAL A 67 2.89 -0.93 6.14
N HIS A 68 2.19 -0.23 7.02
CA HIS A 68 2.34 -0.34 8.47
C HIS A 68 1.55 -1.56 8.94
N ALA A 69 2.26 -2.67 9.14
CA ALA A 69 1.73 -3.80 9.88
C ALA A 69 1.48 -3.35 11.33
N LYS A 70 0.22 -3.25 11.76
CA LYS A 70 -0.07 -3.16 13.19
C LYS A 70 0.46 -4.43 13.83
N ARG A 71 1.52 -4.34 14.65
CA ARG A 71 1.89 -5.40 15.59
C ARG A 71 0.76 -5.51 16.61
N GLY A 72 -0.25 -6.34 16.34
CA GLY A 72 -1.38 -6.46 17.26
C GLY A 72 -2.64 -7.04 16.66
N TYR A 73 -2.54 -8.22 16.04
CA TYR A 73 -3.62 -9.20 16.04
C TYR A 73 -2.99 -10.58 16.23
N GLY A 74 -2.19 -10.70 17.28
CA GLY A 74 -1.77 -11.99 17.81
C GLY A 74 -2.74 -12.39 18.91
N TYR A 75 -3.67 -13.30 18.62
CA TYR A 75 -4.29 -14.13 19.65
C TYR A 75 -3.19 -15.02 20.25
N GLY A 76 -2.43 -14.47 21.19
CA GLY A 76 -1.41 -15.18 21.94
C GLY A 76 -2.00 -15.64 23.27
N TYR A 77 -2.45 -16.89 23.33
CA TYR A 77 -2.59 -17.61 24.60
C TYR A 77 -1.18 -17.82 25.17
N GLY A 78 -0.68 -16.82 25.89
CA GLY A 78 0.61 -16.86 26.57
C GLY A 78 0.41 -17.09 28.06
N TYR A 79 0.49 -18.33 28.50
CA TYR A 79 0.76 -18.65 29.91
C TYR A 79 2.19 -18.17 30.22
N GLY A 80 2.29 -16.98 30.81
CA GLY A 80 3.56 -16.37 31.22
C GLY A 80 3.56 -16.13 32.72
N TYR A 81 4.10 -17.08 33.48
CA TYR A 81 4.58 -16.82 34.84
C TYR A 81 5.74 -15.84 34.75
N GLY A 82 5.53 -14.61 35.22
CA GLY A 82 6.55 -13.57 35.21
C GLY A 82 6.24 -12.50 36.25
N TYR A 83 6.91 -12.60 37.39
CA TYR A 83 6.94 -11.59 38.44
C TYR A 83 7.31 -10.21 37.86
N GLY A 84 6.39 -9.25 37.95
CA GLY A 84 6.62 -7.87 37.53
C GLY A 84 5.79 -6.94 38.40
N TYR A 85 6.44 -6.33 39.39
CA TYR A 85 5.90 -5.25 40.20
C TYR A 85 5.40 -4.12 39.31
N GLY A 86 4.09 -3.86 39.36
CA GLY A 86 3.45 -2.73 38.69
C GLY A 86 2.30 -2.23 39.53
N TYR A 87 2.50 -1.07 40.16
CA TYR A 87 1.50 -0.32 40.91
C TYR A 87 0.25 -0.08 40.04
N GLY A 88 -0.83 -0.78 40.36
CA GLY A 88 -2.14 -0.58 39.73
C GLY A 88 -3.02 0.30 40.60
N TYR A 89 -3.25 1.54 40.17
CA TYR A 89 -4.41 2.32 40.60
C TYR A 89 -5.64 1.79 39.86
N GLY A 90 -6.37 0.88 40.51
CA GLY A 90 -7.65 0.36 40.03
C GLY A 90 -8.80 1.19 40.59
N TYR A 91 -9.41 2.02 39.75
CA TYR A 91 -10.80 2.43 39.92
C TYR A 91 -11.64 1.52 39.01
N TYR A 92 -12.27 0.51 39.60
CA TYR A 92 -13.47 -0.09 39.05
C TYR A 92 -14.58 0.25 40.03
N GLU A 93 -15.44 1.19 39.64
CA GLU A 93 -16.76 1.29 40.22
C GLU A 93 -17.53 0.01 39.87
N GLU A 94 -18.14 -0.56 40.91
CA GLU A 94 -19.11 -1.63 40.83
C GLU A 94 -20.29 -1.22 39.95
N ASP A 95 -20.61 -2.04 38.95
CA ASP A 95 -21.99 -2.22 38.53
C ASP A 95 -22.26 -3.72 38.48
N ALA A 96 -22.79 -4.23 39.58
CA ALA A 96 -23.41 -5.54 39.66
C ALA A 96 -24.89 -5.38 40.02
N LYS A 97 -25.74 -5.81 39.05
CA LYS A 97 -27.20 -5.96 39.03
C LYS A 97 -28.04 -4.76 38.58
#